data_AF-A0A932AQM7-F1
#
_entry.id   AF-A0A932AQM7-F1
#
_cell.length_a   1.000
_cell.length_b   1.000
_cell.length_c   1.000
_cell.angle_alpha   90.00
_cell.angle_beta   90.00
_cell.angle_gamma   90.00
#
_symmetry.space_group_name_H-M   'P 1'
#
loop_
_entity.id
_entity.type
_entity.pdbx_description
1 polymer ?
#
loop_
_entity_poly.entity_id
_entity_poly.type
_entity_poly.pdbx_seq_one_letter_code
_entity_poly.pdbx_strand_id
1 'polypeptide(L)'
;MPATHPLDTHWTATIRSPGARQALRQWATDLDLDPALDSFDVLVDHIRGGDPTETDRILGYLARRAGPHDPTAATVVVQALRPGLGGLLRRVCPHPAGQGDAHADLVTIAWETVVAYDPAGPARYVAPTLLARTRQRYLRWDHRNRPSAVTLDTPYDHPDPGPSPAALDRWAARRRLDAAVADGRITAATAHIVWRVHMGDATDDHVAAQLGVHPRSIRQRRHRALRHLAAA
;
A
#
# COMPACT_ATOMS: atom_id res chain seq x y z
N MET A 1 -8.63 10.92 14.75
CA MET A 1 -9.34 9.76 14.18
C MET A 1 -8.33 8.91 13.43
N PRO A 2 -8.31 7.57 13.58
CA PRO A 2 -7.39 6.75 12.80
C PRO A 2 -7.76 6.89 11.31
N ALA A 3 -6.76 7.09 10.45
CA ALA A 3 -6.96 7.15 9.02
C ALA A 3 -7.54 5.82 8.53
N THR A 4 -8.69 5.86 7.85
CA THR A 4 -9.32 4.69 7.24
C THR A 4 -8.36 4.12 6.21
N HIS A 5 -7.93 2.86 6.38
CA HIS A 5 -6.94 2.26 5.49
C HIS A 5 -7.54 2.14 4.08
N PRO A 6 -6.77 2.28 2.99
CA PRO A 6 -7.27 2.07 1.62
C PRO A 6 -7.97 0.72 1.43
N LEU A 7 -7.56 -0.33 2.15
CA LEU A 7 -8.30 -1.60 2.19
C LEU A 7 -9.68 -1.50 2.84
N ASP A 8 -9.93 -0.64 3.82
CA ASP A 8 -11.25 -0.50 4.45
C ASP A 8 -12.22 0.21 3.49
N THR A 9 -11.73 1.22 2.75
CA THR A 9 -12.49 1.88 1.68
C THR A 9 -12.76 0.92 0.51
N HIS A 10 -11.75 0.16 0.10
CA HIS A 10 -11.88 -0.85 -0.94
C HIS A 10 -12.80 -2.01 -0.50
N TRP A 11 -12.70 -2.48 0.74
CA TRP A 11 -13.57 -3.48 1.35
C TRP A 11 -15.03 -3.05 1.25
N THR A 12 -15.35 -1.85 1.72
CA THR A 12 -16.73 -1.35 1.74
C THR A 12 -17.32 -1.26 0.33
N ALA A 13 -16.53 -0.87 -0.67
CA ALA A 13 -16.96 -0.84 -2.06
C ALA A 13 -17.15 -2.25 -2.64
N THR A 14 -16.19 -3.15 -2.39
CA THR A 14 -16.15 -4.50 -2.94
C THR A 14 -17.27 -5.38 -2.39
N ILE A 15 -17.50 -5.38 -1.07
CA ILE A 15 -18.50 -6.23 -0.42
C ILE A 15 -19.94 -5.88 -0.80
N ARG A 16 -20.20 -4.63 -1.20
CA ARG A 16 -21.55 -4.15 -1.59
C ARG A 16 -21.91 -4.47 -3.04
N SER A 17 -20.92 -4.86 -3.85
CA SER A 17 -21.11 -5.17 -5.25
C SER A 17 -22.05 -6.38 -5.46
N PRO A 18 -22.84 -6.43 -6.55
CA PRO A 18 -23.67 -7.60 -6.87
C PRO A 18 -22.85 -8.89 -7.01
N GLY A 19 -21.64 -8.80 -7.58
CA GLY A 19 -20.73 -9.93 -7.74
C GLY A 19 -20.27 -10.51 -6.41
N ALA A 20 -20.00 -9.66 -5.41
CA ALA A 20 -19.62 -10.12 -4.08
C ALA A 20 -20.78 -10.86 -3.38
N ARG A 21 -22.02 -10.37 -3.48
CA ARG A 21 -23.20 -11.09 -2.97
C ARG A 21 -23.42 -12.45 -3.64
N GLN A 22 -23.18 -12.53 -4.95
CA GLN A 22 -23.24 -13.80 -5.67
C GLN A 22 -22.14 -14.76 -5.22
N ALA A 23 -20.91 -14.28 -5.06
CA ALA A 23 -19.80 -15.08 -4.54
C ALA A 23 -20.10 -15.62 -3.13
N LEU A 24 -20.62 -14.79 -2.23
CA LEU A 24 -20.99 -15.22 -0.88
C LEU A 24 -22.05 -16.34 -0.90
N ARG A 25 -23.10 -16.20 -1.72
CA ARG A 25 -24.12 -17.27 -1.86
C ARG A 25 -23.51 -18.56 -2.39
N GLN A 26 -22.65 -18.47 -3.39
CA GLN A 26 -21.96 -19.63 -3.93
C GLN A 26 -21.10 -20.32 -2.86
N TRP A 27 -20.32 -19.54 -2.11
CA TRP A 27 -19.47 -20.10 -1.06
C TRP A 27 -20.29 -20.71 0.08
N ALA A 28 -21.41 -20.09 0.45
CA ALA A 28 -22.33 -20.63 1.45
C ALA A 28 -22.86 -22.01 1.03
N THR A 29 -23.19 -22.19 -0.26
CA THR A 29 -23.57 -23.50 -0.80
C THR A 29 -22.39 -24.49 -0.79
N ASP A 30 -21.22 -24.08 -1.29
CA ASP A 30 -20.05 -24.97 -1.39
C ASP A 30 -19.53 -25.43 -0.01
N LEU A 31 -19.69 -24.58 1.01
CA LEU A 31 -19.24 -24.84 2.38
C LEU A 31 -20.37 -25.34 3.31
N ASP A 32 -21.60 -25.49 2.81
CA ASP A 32 -22.77 -25.82 3.64
C ASP A 32 -22.88 -24.92 4.87
N LEU A 33 -22.80 -23.60 4.65
CA LEU A 33 -22.90 -22.60 5.71
C LEU A 33 -24.37 -22.25 5.99
N ASP A 34 -24.62 -21.81 7.23
CA ASP A 34 -25.93 -21.29 7.63
C ASP A 34 -26.39 -20.18 6.66
N PRO A 35 -27.60 -20.27 6.07
CA PRO A 35 -28.19 -19.22 5.26
C PRO A 35 -28.26 -17.84 5.94
N ALA A 36 -28.20 -17.79 7.28
CA ALA A 36 -28.11 -16.56 8.07
C ALA A 36 -26.80 -15.78 7.84
N LEU A 37 -25.75 -16.40 7.26
CA LEU A 37 -24.52 -15.71 6.85
C LEU A 37 -24.75 -14.94 5.54
N ASP A 38 -25.54 -13.87 5.62
CA ASP A 38 -26.01 -13.09 4.46
C ASP A 38 -25.07 -11.95 4.01
N SER A 39 -24.00 -11.71 4.77
CA SER A 39 -23.01 -10.67 4.49
C SER A 39 -21.58 -11.11 4.82
N PHE A 40 -20.61 -10.45 4.19
CA PHE A 40 -19.20 -10.72 4.44
C PHE A 40 -18.76 -10.35 5.85
N ASP A 41 -19.35 -9.32 6.45
CA ASP A 41 -19.04 -8.93 7.82
C ASP A 41 -19.48 -10.04 8.80
N VAL A 42 -20.70 -10.58 8.61
CA VAL A 42 -21.21 -11.71 9.39
C VAL A 42 -20.35 -12.97 9.17
N LEU A 43 -19.93 -13.27 7.93
CA LEU A 43 -19.00 -14.37 7.66
C LEU A 43 -17.66 -14.17 8.37
N VAL A 44 -17.08 -12.97 8.33
CA VAL A 44 -15.80 -12.67 8.97
C VAL A 44 -15.90 -12.82 10.49
N ASP A 45 -17.01 -12.35 11.09
CA ASP A 45 -17.24 -12.49 12.53
C ASP A 45 -17.49 -13.95 12.92
N HIS A 46 -18.21 -14.72 12.09
CA HIS A 46 -18.34 -16.18 12.24
C HIS A 46 -16.98 -16.87 12.25
N ILE A 47 -16.09 -16.56 11.29
CA ILE A 47 -14.74 -17.14 11.22
C ILE A 47 -13.91 -16.80 12.47
N ARG A 48 -14.07 -15.60 13.03
CA ARG A 48 -13.31 -15.13 14.21
C ARG A 48 -13.84 -15.72 15.52
N GLY A 49 -15.13 -15.99 15.63
CA GLY A 49 -15.78 -16.51 16.83
C GLY A 49 -16.07 -18.02 16.82
N GLY A 50 -15.92 -18.67 15.68
CA GLY A 50 -16.29 -20.07 15.46
C GLY A 50 -15.30 -21.10 16.02
N ASP A 51 -15.66 -22.37 15.85
CA ASP A 51 -14.81 -23.51 16.20
C ASP A 51 -13.53 -23.53 15.35
N PRO A 52 -12.34 -23.81 15.93
CA PRO A 52 -11.08 -23.82 15.19
C PRO A 52 -11.07 -24.73 13.94
N THR A 53 -11.80 -25.85 13.96
CA THR A 53 -11.86 -26.79 12.83
C THR A 53 -12.70 -26.23 11.70
N GLU A 54 -13.85 -25.63 12.04
CA GLU A 54 -14.72 -24.98 11.07
C GLU A 54 -14.04 -23.74 10.47
N THR A 55 -13.45 -22.90 11.32
CA THR A 55 -12.64 -21.75 10.91
C THR A 55 -11.53 -22.15 9.96
N ASP A 56 -10.81 -23.23 10.24
CA ASP A 56 -9.75 -23.73 9.37
C ASP A 56 -10.27 -24.22 8.02
N ARG A 57 -11.39 -24.95 8.03
CA ARG A 57 -12.07 -25.42 6.81
C ARG A 57 -12.48 -24.26 5.91
N ILE A 58 -13.12 -23.25 6.48
CA ILE A 58 -13.58 -22.05 5.76
C ILE A 58 -12.37 -21.27 5.22
N LEU A 59 -11.39 -20.97 6.07
CA LEU A 59 -10.17 -20.25 5.66
C LEU A 59 -9.40 -21.02 4.59
N GLY A 60 -9.34 -22.35 4.70
CA GLY A 60 -8.73 -23.22 3.69
C GLY A 60 -9.44 -23.12 2.35
N TYR A 61 -10.77 -23.20 2.32
CA TYR A 61 -11.54 -23.01 1.10
C TYR A 61 -11.30 -21.62 0.48
N LEU A 62 -11.37 -20.56 1.29
CA LEU A 62 -11.19 -19.20 0.80
C LEU A 62 -9.76 -18.94 0.31
N ALA A 63 -8.74 -19.46 1.02
CA ALA A 63 -7.34 -19.33 0.61
C ALA A 63 -7.04 -20.09 -0.69
N ARG A 64 -7.75 -21.20 -0.98
CA ARG A 64 -7.66 -21.89 -2.27
C ARG A 64 -8.23 -21.11 -3.43
N ARG A 65 -9.30 -20.36 -3.16
CA ARG A 65 -9.92 -19.48 -4.16
C ARG A 65 -9.16 -18.18 -4.35
N ALA A 66 -8.47 -17.72 -3.31
CA ALA A 66 -7.68 -16.50 -3.33
C ALA A 66 -6.62 -16.57 -4.44
N GLY A 67 -6.94 -15.92 -5.55
CA GLY A 67 -6.12 -15.90 -6.75
C GLY A 67 -6.56 -14.75 -7.66
N PRO A 68 -5.97 -14.61 -8.85
CA PRO A 68 -6.27 -13.51 -9.77
C PRO A 68 -7.75 -13.38 -10.14
N HIS A 69 -8.50 -14.49 -10.07
CA HIS A 69 -9.91 -14.56 -10.46
C HIS A 69 -10.90 -14.34 -9.30
N ASP A 70 -10.43 -14.36 -8.05
CA ASP A 70 -11.28 -14.15 -6.87
C ASP A 70 -10.54 -13.34 -5.78
N PRO A 71 -10.28 -12.05 -6.02
CA PRO A 71 -9.61 -11.17 -5.05
C PRO A 71 -10.48 -10.93 -3.79
N THR A 72 -11.79 -11.16 -3.88
CA THR A 72 -12.72 -11.05 -2.76
C THR A 72 -12.39 -12.09 -1.69
N ALA A 73 -12.14 -13.34 -2.08
CA ALA A 73 -11.75 -14.40 -1.14
C ALA A 73 -10.47 -14.04 -0.36
N ALA A 74 -9.45 -13.50 -1.04
CA ALA A 74 -8.23 -13.05 -0.40
C ALA A 74 -8.50 -11.95 0.64
N THR A 75 -9.38 -11.01 0.29
CA THR A 75 -9.73 -9.90 1.18
C THR A 75 -10.48 -10.39 2.42
N VAL A 76 -11.42 -11.33 2.28
CA VAL A 76 -12.15 -11.93 3.40
C VAL A 76 -11.19 -12.64 4.36
N VAL A 77 -10.23 -13.41 3.83
CA VAL A 77 -9.19 -14.05 4.65
C VAL A 77 -8.36 -13.01 5.40
N VAL A 78 -7.89 -11.94 4.74
CA VAL A 78 -7.14 -10.87 5.40
C VAL A 78 -7.96 -10.19 6.49
N GLN A 79 -9.24 -9.92 6.24
CA GLN A 79 -10.15 -9.36 7.24
C GLN A 79 -10.28 -10.30 8.44
N ALA A 80 -10.49 -11.60 8.22
CA ALA A 80 -10.54 -12.59 9.30
C ALA A 80 -9.23 -12.63 10.12
N LEU A 81 -8.06 -12.42 9.49
CA LEU A 81 -6.75 -12.40 10.15
C LEU A 81 -6.43 -11.10 10.90
N ARG A 82 -7.22 -10.03 10.78
CA ARG A 82 -6.92 -8.72 11.40
C ARG A 82 -6.55 -8.76 12.88
N PRO A 83 -7.26 -9.50 13.77
CA PRO A 83 -6.85 -9.60 15.17
C PRO A 83 -5.43 -10.15 15.34
N GLY A 84 -5.08 -11.18 14.55
CA GLY A 84 -3.74 -11.76 14.51
C GLY A 84 -2.69 -10.79 13.96
N LEU A 85 -3.02 -10.04 12.91
CA LEU A 85 -2.16 -9.00 12.35
C LEU A 85 -1.94 -7.85 13.34
N GLY A 86 -2.95 -7.45 14.11
CA GLY A 86 -2.80 -6.46 15.19
C GLY A 86 -1.89 -6.96 16.32
N GLY A 87 -2.00 -8.25 16.68
CA GLY A 87 -1.06 -8.90 17.59
C GLY A 87 0.36 -8.92 17.04
N LEU A 88 0.52 -9.16 15.74
CA LEU A 88 1.80 -9.16 15.07
C LEU A 88 2.44 -7.78 15.01
N LEU A 89 1.66 -6.75 14.63
CA LEU A 89 2.08 -5.36 14.54
C LEU A 89 2.74 -4.91 15.85
N ARG A 90 2.10 -5.19 16.99
CA ARG A 90 2.65 -4.86 18.31
C ARG A 90 3.99 -5.53 18.60
N ARG A 91 4.27 -6.70 18.01
CA ARG A 91 5.54 -7.42 18.18
C ARG A 91 6.65 -6.90 17.27
N VAL A 92 6.31 -6.47 16.05
CA VAL A 92 7.30 -6.03 15.05
C VAL A 92 7.53 -4.52 15.05
N CYS A 93 6.56 -3.74 15.52
CA CYS A 93 6.62 -2.29 15.65
C CYS A 93 6.08 -1.86 17.03
N PRO A 94 6.88 -2.01 18.10
CA PRO A 94 6.43 -1.69 19.46
C PRO A 94 6.18 -0.19 19.66
N HIS A 95 6.82 0.67 18.87
CA HIS A 95 6.70 2.12 19.03
C HIS A 95 5.49 2.69 18.25
N PRO A 96 4.56 3.42 18.89
CA PRO A 96 3.32 3.88 18.26
C PRO A 96 3.50 4.74 17.00
N ALA A 97 4.55 5.58 16.96
CA ALA A 97 4.76 6.51 15.86
C ALA A 97 5.00 5.83 14.50
N GLY A 98 5.46 4.57 14.48
CA GLY A 98 5.67 3.79 13.26
C GLY A 98 4.58 2.75 12.97
N GLN A 99 3.53 2.67 13.79
CA GLN A 99 2.53 1.62 13.64
C GLN A 99 1.59 1.81 12.45
N GLY A 100 1.36 3.07 12.01
CA GLY A 100 0.50 3.36 10.86
C GLY A 100 1.04 2.76 9.57
N ASP A 101 2.28 3.13 9.22
CA ASP A 101 2.94 2.63 8.00
C ASP A 101 3.18 1.12 8.09
N ALA A 102 3.70 0.64 9.23
CA ALA A 102 3.91 -0.78 9.46
C ALA A 102 2.62 -1.60 9.33
N HIS A 103 1.47 -1.07 9.76
CA HIS A 103 0.19 -1.74 9.59
C HIS A 103 -0.20 -1.84 8.12
N ALA A 104 -0.03 -0.78 7.34
CA ALA A 104 -0.33 -0.78 5.91
C ALA A 104 0.52 -1.79 5.12
N ASP A 105 1.83 -1.80 5.40
CA ASP A 105 2.76 -2.76 4.81
C ASP A 105 2.41 -4.19 5.22
N LEU A 106 2.07 -4.40 6.49
CA LEU A 106 1.71 -5.71 7.00
C LEU A 106 0.44 -6.27 6.36
N VAL A 107 -0.58 -5.44 6.18
CA VAL A 107 -1.83 -5.85 5.50
C VAL A 107 -1.55 -6.15 4.02
N THR A 108 -0.74 -5.33 3.35
CA THR A 108 -0.33 -5.56 1.95
C THR A 108 0.39 -6.90 1.80
N ILE A 109 1.39 -7.15 2.64
CA ILE A 109 2.15 -8.41 2.66
C ILE A 109 1.26 -9.59 3.04
N ALA A 110 0.29 -9.41 3.94
CA ALA A 110 -0.68 -10.46 4.29
C ALA A 110 -1.53 -10.83 3.08
N TRP A 111 -2.05 -9.84 2.35
CA TRP A 111 -2.84 -10.07 1.14
C TRP A 111 -2.02 -10.82 0.08
N GLU A 112 -0.79 -10.39 -0.21
CA GLU A 112 0.11 -11.10 -1.14
C GLU A 112 0.43 -12.53 -0.67
N THR A 113 0.50 -12.74 0.64
CA THR A 113 0.77 -14.06 1.22
C THR A 113 -0.43 -14.99 1.04
N VAL A 114 -1.65 -14.47 1.15
CA VAL A 114 -2.89 -15.21 0.91
C VAL A 114 -3.02 -15.57 -0.56
N VAL A 115 -2.79 -14.62 -1.47
CA VAL A 115 -2.89 -14.86 -2.93
C VAL A 115 -1.82 -15.85 -3.42
N ALA A 116 -0.65 -15.86 -2.80
CA ALA A 116 0.42 -16.82 -3.11
C ALA A 116 0.31 -18.14 -2.30
N TYR A 117 -0.75 -18.33 -1.52
CA TYR A 117 -0.88 -19.50 -0.65
C TYR A 117 -1.25 -20.75 -1.44
N ASP A 118 -0.31 -21.69 -1.54
CA ASP A 118 -0.60 -23.03 -2.04
C ASP A 118 -1.14 -23.92 -0.89
N PRO A 119 -2.40 -24.39 -0.97
CA PRO A 119 -3.00 -25.31 0.00
C PRO A 119 -2.42 -26.73 -0.01
N ALA A 120 -1.68 -27.13 -1.06
CA ALA A 120 -1.22 -28.52 -1.26
C ALA A 120 -0.07 -28.92 -0.31
N GLY A 121 0.35 -28.01 0.57
CA GLY A 121 1.37 -28.26 1.59
C GLY A 121 0.90 -29.16 2.74
N PRO A 122 1.81 -29.52 3.66
CA PRO A 122 1.51 -30.37 4.81
C PRO A 122 0.37 -29.79 5.66
N ALA A 123 -0.53 -30.67 6.14
CA ALA A 123 -1.70 -30.32 6.94
C ALA A 123 -1.32 -29.45 8.14
N ARG A 124 -1.59 -28.15 8.02
CA ARG A 124 -1.39 -27.15 9.08
C ARG A 124 -2.58 -26.21 9.05
N TYR A 125 -2.95 -25.72 10.22
CA TYR A 125 -3.96 -24.67 10.33
C TYR A 125 -3.56 -23.46 9.48
N VAL A 126 -4.50 -22.98 8.69
CA VAL A 126 -4.34 -21.95 7.65
C VAL A 126 -4.00 -20.61 8.28
N ALA A 127 -4.76 -20.17 9.28
CA ALA A 127 -4.54 -18.89 9.96
C ALA A 127 -3.13 -18.73 10.56
N PRO A 128 -2.64 -19.64 11.44
CA PRO A 128 -1.30 -19.51 11.99
C PRO A 128 -0.20 -19.65 10.92
N THR A 129 -0.43 -20.46 9.89
CA THR A 129 0.51 -20.59 8.76
C THR A 129 0.64 -19.29 7.99
N LEU A 130 -0.49 -18.66 7.63
CA LEU A 130 -0.51 -17.37 6.95
C LEU A 130 0.13 -16.28 7.81
N LEU A 131 -0.22 -16.18 9.09
CA LEU A 131 0.38 -15.19 10.00
C LEU A 131 1.90 -15.37 10.15
N ALA A 132 2.38 -16.61 10.26
CA ALA A 132 3.82 -16.90 10.33
C ALA A 132 4.55 -16.51 9.04
N ARG A 133 3.97 -16.82 7.87
CA ARG A 133 4.52 -16.43 6.56
C ARG A 133 4.53 -14.92 6.38
N THR A 134 3.44 -14.24 6.71
CA THR A 134 3.32 -12.77 6.68
C THR A 134 4.39 -12.15 7.57
N ARG A 135 4.58 -12.64 8.80
CA ARG A 135 5.64 -12.17 9.70
C ARG A 135 7.02 -12.30 9.05
N GLN A 136 7.32 -13.48 8.51
CA GLN A 136 8.62 -13.75 7.93
C GLN A 136 8.89 -12.85 6.71
N ARG A 137 7.90 -12.63 5.85
CA ARG A 137 8.00 -11.71 4.71
C ARG A 137 8.17 -10.26 5.17
N TYR A 138 7.38 -9.82 6.15
CA TYR A 138 7.48 -8.48 6.72
C TYR A 138 8.88 -8.21 7.28
N LEU A 139 9.43 -9.10 8.10
CA LEU A 139 10.78 -8.92 8.66
C LEU A 139 11.87 -8.85 7.58
N ARG A 140 11.75 -9.63 6.50
CA ARG A 140 12.68 -9.55 5.36
C ARG A 140 12.52 -8.26 4.57
N TRP A 141 11.29 -7.79 4.41
CA TRP A 141 10.98 -6.52 3.76
C TRP A 141 11.50 -5.34 4.59
N ASP A 142 11.25 -5.32 5.90
CA ASP A 142 11.70 -4.27 6.82
C ASP A 142 13.22 -4.21 6.85
N HIS A 143 13.91 -5.35 6.97
CA HIS A 143 15.39 -5.39 6.90
C HIS A 143 15.96 -4.81 5.58
N ARG A 144 15.24 -4.91 4.46
CA ARG A 144 15.71 -4.39 3.16
C ARG A 144 15.37 -2.93 2.94
N ASN A 145 14.23 -2.47 3.45
CA ASN A 145 13.67 -1.16 3.12
C ASN A 145 13.84 -0.15 4.25
N ARG A 146 14.07 -0.61 5.49
CA ARG A 146 14.38 0.28 6.59
C ARG A 146 15.87 0.61 6.52
N PRO A 147 16.26 1.89 6.40
CA PRO A 147 17.64 2.28 6.56
C PRO A 147 18.11 1.73 7.92
N SER A 148 19.24 1.02 7.95
CA SER A 148 19.88 0.69 9.22
C SER A 148 20.04 2.00 9.96
N ALA A 149 19.33 2.15 11.09
CA ALA A 149 19.52 3.29 11.95
C ALA A 149 20.96 3.20 12.45
N VAL A 150 21.86 3.90 11.78
CA VAL A 150 23.19 4.14 12.28
C VAL A 150 22.97 5.00 13.51
N THR A 151 23.11 4.40 14.69
CA THR A 151 23.19 5.13 15.94
C THR A 151 24.43 6.01 15.83
N LEU A 152 24.23 7.29 15.57
CA LEU A 152 25.31 8.28 15.67
C LEU A 152 25.53 8.50 17.17
N ASP A 153 26.32 7.63 17.80
CA ASP A 153 26.77 7.77 19.20
C ASP A 153 27.78 8.93 19.37
N THR A 154 28.06 9.68 18.30
CA THR A 154 28.84 10.91 18.38
C THR A 154 27.91 12.07 18.78
N PRO A 155 28.20 12.82 19.85
CA PRO A 155 27.48 14.06 20.13
C PRO A 155 27.52 14.94 18.88
N TYR A 156 26.35 15.20 18.30
CA TYR A 156 26.22 16.02 17.11
C TYR A 156 26.37 17.49 17.55
N ASP A 157 27.61 17.90 17.77
CA ASP A 157 27.97 19.27 18.18
C ASP A 157 28.19 20.19 16.96
N HIS A 158 27.46 19.91 15.88
CA HIS A 158 27.33 20.82 14.76
C HIS A 158 25.98 21.55 14.89
N PRO A 159 25.97 22.88 15.04
CA PRO A 159 24.72 23.62 14.92
C PRO A 159 24.09 23.28 13.56
N ASP A 160 22.84 22.83 13.58
CA ASP A 160 22.05 22.54 12.39
C ASP A 160 22.18 23.75 11.45
N PRO A 161 22.91 23.63 10.32
CA PRO A 161 22.98 24.72 9.37
C PRO A 161 21.58 24.80 8.79
N GLY A 162 20.78 25.73 9.32
CA GLY A 162 19.44 26.01 8.82
C GLY A 162 19.43 26.01 7.29
N PRO A 163 18.28 25.66 6.67
CA PRO A 163 18.21 25.31 5.26
C PRO A 163 18.98 26.33 4.42
N SER A 164 19.95 25.84 3.66
CA SER A 164 20.80 26.72 2.86
C SER A 164 19.93 27.62 1.98
N PRO A 165 20.38 28.82 1.61
CA PRO A 165 19.64 29.70 0.71
C PRO A 165 19.17 28.98 -0.57
N ALA A 166 20.00 28.07 -1.09
CA ALA A 166 19.66 27.19 -2.21
C ALA A 166 18.52 26.19 -1.90
N ALA A 167 18.41 25.69 -0.66
CA ALA A 167 17.29 24.87 -0.23
C ALA A 167 16.00 25.69 -0.17
N LEU A 168 16.03 26.88 0.44
CA LEU A 168 14.87 27.79 0.50
C LEU A 168 14.37 28.17 -0.90
N ASP A 169 15.28 28.39 -1.85
CA ASP A 169 14.95 28.63 -3.26
C ASP A 169 14.28 27.41 -3.93
N ARG A 170 14.71 26.18 -3.61
CA ARG A 170 14.06 24.95 -4.10
C ARG A 170 12.63 24.81 -3.60
N TRP A 171 12.38 25.08 -2.32
CA TRP A 171 11.03 25.07 -1.74
C TRP A 171 10.14 26.16 -2.34
N ALA A 172 10.69 27.35 -2.62
CA ALA A 172 9.98 28.42 -3.31
C ALA A 172 9.67 28.04 -4.78
N ALA A 173 10.62 27.44 -5.50
CA ALA A 173 10.43 26.97 -6.87
C ALA A 173 9.37 25.86 -6.95
N ARG A 174 9.35 24.93 -5.97
CA ARG A 174 8.33 23.87 -5.90
C ARG A 174 6.93 24.45 -5.71
N ARG A 175 6.78 25.38 -4.76
CA ARG A 175 5.49 26.04 -4.50
C ARG A 175 4.97 26.81 -5.71
N ARG A 176 5.86 27.46 -6.48
CA ARG A 176 5.48 28.15 -7.74
C ARG A 176 4.99 27.17 -8.82
N LEU A 177 5.61 25.99 -8.92
CA LEU A 177 5.17 24.95 -9.86
C LEU A 177 3.82 24.34 -9.44
N ASP A 178 3.64 24.04 -8.16
CA ASP A 178 2.40 23.48 -7.64
C ASP A 178 1.23 24.48 -7.80
N ALA A 179 1.47 25.78 -7.56
CA ALA A 179 0.49 26.84 -7.82
C ALA A 179 0.14 26.96 -9.31
N ALA A 180 1.12 26.91 -10.22
CA ALA A 180 0.86 26.98 -11.66
C ALA A 180 0.10 25.75 -12.20
N VAL A 181 0.21 24.59 -11.55
CA VAL A 181 -0.61 23.41 -11.85
C VAL A 181 -2.03 23.60 -11.32
N ALA A 182 -2.19 24.09 -10.09
CA ALA A 182 -3.50 24.37 -9.49
C ALA A 182 -4.30 25.40 -10.30
N ASP A 183 -3.62 26.42 -10.84
CA ASP A 183 -4.21 27.45 -11.71
C ASP A 183 -4.46 26.98 -13.15
N GLY A 184 -4.11 25.73 -13.49
CA GLY A 184 -4.25 25.17 -14.84
C GLY A 184 -3.31 25.78 -15.89
N ARG A 185 -2.34 26.61 -15.50
CA ARG A 185 -1.37 27.26 -16.40
C ARG A 185 -0.38 26.27 -17.01
N ILE A 186 -0.07 25.20 -16.29
CA ILE A 186 0.75 24.08 -16.77
C ILE A 186 0.17 22.75 -16.30
N THR A 187 0.45 21.68 -17.03
CA THR A 187 0.06 20.32 -16.60
C THR A 187 1.01 19.78 -15.53
N ALA A 188 0.53 18.86 -14.68
CA ALA A 188 1.35 18.17 -13.68
C ALA A 188 2.56 17.44 -14.30
N ALA A 189 2.37 16.86 -15.50
CA ALA A 189 3.46 16.23 -16.26
C ALA A 189 4.54 17.25 -16.68
N THR A 190 4.13 18.47 -17.04
CA THR A 190 5.06 19.56 -17.38
C THR A 190 5.79 20.09 -16.14
N ALA A 191 5.10 20.23 -15.01
CA ALA A 191 5.72 20.61 -13.74
C ALA A 191 6.76 19.59 -13.27
N HIS A 192 6.48 18.29 -13.42
CA HIS A 192 7.42 17.23 -13.10
C HIS A 192 8.70 17.29 -13.96
N ILE A 193 8.57 17.56 -15.26
CA ILE A 193 9.71 17.75 -16.18
C ILE A 193 10.55 18.96 -15.76
N VAL A 194 9.92 20.11 -15.48
CA VAL A 194 10.62 21.33 -15.07
C VAL A 194 11.36 21.10 -13.75
N TRP A 195 10.72 20.45 -12.78
CA TRP A 195 11.31 20.14 -11.48
C TRP A 195 12.55 19.25 -11.60
N ARG A 196 12.47 18.15 -12.34
CA ARG A 196 13.59 17.20 -12.48
C ARG A 196 14.80 17.78 -13.18
N VAL A 197 14.59 18.62 -14.19
CA VAL A 197 15.70 19.25 -14.92
C VAL A 197 16.27 20.44 -14.14
N HIS A 198 15.45 21.15 -13.36
CA HIS A 198 15.89 22.29 -12.54
C HIS A 198 16.67 21.86 -11.29
N MET A 199 16.37 20.68 -10.74
CA MET A 199 17.08 20.10 -9.59
C MET A 199 18.44 19.49 -9.97
N GLY A 200 18.77 19.40 -11.26
CA GLY A 200 19.98 18.75 -11.75
C GLY A 200 19.92 17.22 -11.76
N ASP A 201 18.77 16.64 -11.38
CA ASP A 201 18.56 15.19 -11.25
C ASP A 201 18.45 14.46 -12.60
N ALA A 202 18.26 15.18 -13.69
CA ALA A 202 18.20 14.60 -15.04
C ALA A 202 18.47 15.63 -16.15
N THR A 203 19.15 15.21 -17.21
CA THR A 203 19.24 15.97 -18.46
C THR A 203 17.94 15.85 -19.26
N ASP A 204 17.69 16.80 -20.18
CA ASP A 204 16.51 16.76 -21.06
C ASP A 204 16.43 15.45 -21.86
N ASP A 205 17.59 14.89 -22.25
CA ASP A 205 17.68 13.63 -23.00
C ASP A 205 17.29 12.42 -22.13
N HIS A 206 17.67 12.44 -20.85
CA HIS A 206 17.29 11.38 -19.90
C HIS A 206 15.78 11.38 -19.62
N VAL A 207 15.18 12.56 -19.43
CA VAL A 207 13.72 12.70 -19.25
C VAL A 207 12.95 12.30 -20.51
N ALA A 208 13.50 12.62 -21.69
CA ALA A 208 12.91 12.25 -22.98
C ALA A 208 12.89 10.73 -23.19
N ALA A 209 13.99 10.05 -22.89
CA ALA A 209 14.10 8.60 -22.97
C ALA A 209 13.10 7.89 -22.04
N GLN A 210 12.94 8.38 -20.81
CA GLN A 210 11.99 7.80 -19.84
C GLN A 210 10.52 7.97 -20.23
N LEU A 211 10.20 9.05 -20.96
CA LEU A 211 8.83 9.36 -21.39
C LEU A 211 8.53 8.88 -22.82
N GLY A 212 9.49 8.24 -23.51
CA GLY A 212 9.33 7.77 -24.88
C GLY A 212 9.09 8.89 -25.90
N VAL A 213 9.63 10.09 -25.66
CA VAL A 213 9.44 11.26 -26.53
C VAL A 213 10.77 11.83 -27.00
N HIS A 214 10.76 12.61 -28.08
CA HIS A 214 11.97 13.24 -28.59
C HIS A 214 12.48 14.38 -27.67
N PRO A 215 13.81 14.52 -27.42
CA PRO A 215 14.34 15.54 -26.50
C PRO A 215 14.01 16.99 -26.87
N ARG A 216 13.84 17.27 -28.16
CA ARG A 216 13.37 18.58 -28.65
C ARG A 216 11.99 18.95 -28.10
N SER A 217 11.10 17.97 -27.92
CA SER A 217 9.76 18.16 -27.37
C SER A 217 9.79 18.49 -25.87
N ILE A 218 10.71 17.88 -25.12
CA ILE A 218 10.97 18.19 -23.70
C ILE A 218 11.50 19.62 -23.55
N ARG A 219 12.51 20.00 -24.35
CA ARG A 219 13.05 21.37 -24.41
C ARG A 219 11.98 22.41 -24.69
N GLN A 220 11.12 22.17 -25.68
CA GLN A 220 10.07 23.11 -26.07
C GLN A 220 8.96 23.24 -25.00
N ARG A 221 8.56 22.12 -24.36
CA ARG A 221 7.60 22.13 -23.24
C ARG A 221 8.15 22.86 -22.01
N ARG A 222 9.41 22.61 -21.67
CA ARG A 222 10.11 23.29 -20.57
C ARG A 222 10.24 24.79 -20.83
N HIS A 223 10.67 25.21 -22.01
CA HIS A 223 10.81 26.62 -22.37
C HIS A 223 9.46 27.37 -22.35
N ARG A 224 8.38 26.73 -22.84
CA ARG A 224 7.03 27.30 -22.76
C ARG A 224 6.56 27.44 -21.30
N ALA A 225 6.78 26.43 -20.46
CA ALA A 225 6.43 26.48 -19.04
C ALA A 225 7.19 27.57 -18.28
N LEU A 226 8.51 27.70 -18.51
CA LEU A 226 9.33 28.75 -17.88
C LEU A 226 8.88 30.16 -18.30
N ARG A 227 8.47 30.35 -19.56
CA ARG A 227 7.88 31.61 -20.02
C ARG A 227 6.54 31.93 -19.34
N HIS A 228 5.68 30.94 -19.11
CA HIS A 228 4.42 31.15 -18.38
C HIS A 228 4.64 31.44 -16.89
N LEU A 229 5.72 30.93 -16.30
CA LEU A 229 6.10 31.20 -14.93
C LEU A 229 6.77 32.57 -14.76
N ALA A 230 7.45 33.09 -15.79
CA ALA A 230 8.09 34.41 -15.78
C ALA A 230 7.14 35.58 -16.08
N ALA A 231 5.94 35.30 -16.60
CA ALA A 231 4.91 36.30 -16.90
C ALA A 231 3.89 36.49 -15.77
N ALA A 232 4.13 35.90 -14.59
CA ALA A 232 3.32 35.93 -13.39
C ALA A 232 4.13 36.51 -12.22
#